data_AF-A0A194AFC7-F1
#
_entry.id   AF-A0A194AFC7-F1
#
_cell.length_a   1.000
_cell.length_b   1.000
_cell.length_c   1.000
_cell.angle_alpha   90.00
_cell.angle_beta   90.00
_cell.angle_gamma   90.00
#
_symmetry.space_group_name_H-M   'P 1'
#
loop_
_entity.id
_entity.type
_entity.pdbx_description
1 polymer ?
#
loop_
_entity_poly.entity_id
_entity_poly.type
_entity_poly.pdbx_seq_one_letter_code
_entity_poly.pdbx_strand_id
1 'polypeptide(L)' 'MEKFSESITIDGELFDYNPEDATALIPCENCGHINVVEVSKVDGDYVPSSFSCENCGHWNSFD' A
#
# COMPACT_ATOMS: atom_id res chain seq x y z
N MET A 1 -10.30 16.92 0.42
CA MET A 1 -9.45 15.89 1.06
C MET A 1 -9.85 14.56 0.45
N GLU A 2 -9.44 14.29 -0.79
CA GLU A 2 -9.78 13.04 -1.50
C GLU A 2 -8.52 12.56 -2.22
N LYS A 3 -7.41 12.40 -1.48
CA LYS A 3 -6.16 11.92 -2.07
C LYS A 3 -6.27 10.46 -2.52
N PHE A 4 -6.99 9.63 -1.78
CA PHE A 4 -7.22 8.23 -2.13
C PHE A 4 -8.64 8.09 -2.69
N SER A 5 -8.76 8.21 -4.01
CA SER A 5 -10.03 8.26 -4.73
C SER A 5 -10.31 7.02 -5.57
N GLU A 6 -9.30 6.16 -5.76
CA GLU A 6 -9.40 4.89 -6.46
C GLU A 6 -9.16 3.72 -5.51
N SER A 7 -9.43 2.50 -5.98
CA SER A 7 -9.09 1.28 -5.27
C SER A 7 -8.33 0.35 -6.20
N ILE A 8 -7.26 -0.26 -5.69
CA ILE A 8 -6.48 -1.27 -6.40
C ILE A 8 -6.60 -2.61 -5.68
N THR A 9 -6.36 -3.69 -6.42
CA THR A 9 -6.30 -5.03 -5.84
C THR A 9 -4.85 -5.49 -5.81
N ILE A 10 -4.37 -5.88 -4.64
CA ILE A 10 -3.04 -6.48 -4.42
C ILE A 10 -3.29 -7.80 -3.70
N ASP A 11 -2.80 -8.91 -4.24
CA ASP A 11 -2.98 -10.27 -3.69
C ASP A 11 -4.45 -10.66 -3.35
N GLY A 12 -5.41 -10.10 -4.09
CA GLY A 12 -6.84 -10.35 -3.89
C GLY A 12 -7.51 -9.47 -2.81
N GLU A 13 -6.75 -8.59 -2.15
CA GLU A 13 -7.26 -7.61 -1.19
C GLU A 13 -7.41 -6.22 -1.85
N LEU A 14 -8.43 -5.48 -1.44
CA LEU A 14 -8.73 -4.13 -1.95
C LEU A 14 -8.10 -3.08 -1.04
N PHE A 15 -7.35 -2.16 -1.65
CA PHE A 15 -6.69 -1.06 -0.95
C PHE A 15 -7.06 0.28 -1.59
N ASP A 16 -7.24 1.30 -0.73
CA ASP A 16 -7.44 2.68 -1.16
C ASP A 16 -6.15 3.20 -1.82
N TYR A 17 -6.27 3.74 -3.03
CA TYR A 17 -5.16 4.14 -3.88
C TYR A 17 -5.29 5.61 -4.32
N ASN A 18 -4.15 6.27 -4.35
CA ASN A 18 -3.95 7.60 -4.87
C ASN A 18 -3.15 7.51 -6.18
N PRO A 19 -3.80 7.69 -7.35
CA PRO A 19 -3.12 7.65 -8.64
C PRO A 19 -2.18 8.84 -8.89
N GLU A 20 -2.39 9.97 -8.22
CA GLU A 20 -1.55 11.17 -8.41
C GLU A 20 -0.16 10.98 -7.79
N ASP A 21 -0.11 10.41 -6.58
CA ASP A 21 1.13 10.15 -5.85
C ASP A 21 1.64 8.70 -6.04
N ALA A 22 0.91 7.84 -6.77
CA ALA A 22 1.16 6.41 -6.90
C ALA A 22 1.35 5.71 -5.54
N THR A 23 0.44 5.97 -4.60
CA THR A 23 0.50 5.43 -3.23
C THR A 23 -0.79 4.75 -2.81
N ALA A 24 -0.72 3.72 -1.98
CA ALA A 24 -1.87 3.05 -1.39
C ALA A 24 -1.82 3.05 0.14
N LEU A 25 -3.00 2.90 0.76
CA LEU A 25 -3.14 2.70 2.19
C LEU A 25 -3.05 1.21 2.51
N ILE A 26 -1.94 0.79 3.12
CA ILE A 26 -1.68 -0.62 3.41
C ILE A 26 -1.53 -0.83 4.93
N PRO A 27 -2.31 -1.75 5.55
CA PRO A 27 -2.15 -2.10 6.95
C PRO A 27 -0.84 -2.86 7.17
N CYS A 28 -0.15 -2.54 8.27
CA CYS A 28 0.98 -3.35 8.72
C CYS A 28 0.50 -4.74 9.14
N GLU A 29 1.16 -5.79 8.66
CA GLU A 29 0.82 -7.19 8.96
C GLU A 29 0.91 -7.52 10.46
N ASN A 30 1.79 -6.83 11.18
CA ASN A 30 2.05 -7.10 12.60
C ASN A 30 1.09 -6.36 13.56
N CYS A 31 0.71 -5.11 13.25
CA CYS A 31 -0.07 -4.28 14.18
C CYS A 31 -1.34 -3.66 13.61
N GLY A 32 -1.62 -3.86 12.31
CA GLY A 32 -2.79 -3.33 11.61
C GLY A 32 -2.79 -1.81 11.39
N HIS A 33 -1.70 -1.11 11.73
CA HIS A 33 -1.59 0.33 11.48
C HIS A 33 -1.54 0.61 9.98
N ILE A 34 -2.35 1.56 9.51
CA ILE A 34 -2.39 1.96 8.09
C ILE A 34 -1.17 2.83 7.78
N ASN A 35 -0.40 2.43 6.77
CA ASN A 35 0.75 3.20 6.26
C ASN A 35 0.46 3.63 4.83
N VAL A 36 1.04 4.76 4.42
CA VAL A 36 1.04 5.20 3.01
C VAL A 36 2.24 4.58 2.31
N VAL A 37 1.99 3.74 1.32
CA VAL A 37 3.02 2.92 0.66
C VAL A 37 3.04 3.23 -0.82
N GLU A 38 4.23 3.44 -1.38
CA GLU A 38 4.41 3.61 -2.83
C GLU A 38 4.06 2.30 -3.57
N VAL A 39 3.36 2.41 -4.69
CA VAL A 39 2.92 1.29 -5.51
C VAL A 39 3.38 1.50 -6.94
N SER A 40 4.10 0.51 -7.47
CA SER A 40 4.51 0.46 -8.87
C SER A 40 3.54 -0.40 -9.67
N LYS A 41 3.33 -0.06 -10.94
CA LYS A 41 2.56 -0.90 -11.86
C LYS A 41 3.51 -1.66 -12.78
N VAL A 42 3.55 -2.99 -12.67
CA VAL A 42 4.44 -3.88 -13.44
C VAL A 42 3.57 -4.91 -14.17
N ASP A 43 3.70 -4.99 -15.49
CA ASP A 43 2.94 -5.91 -16.36
C ASP A 43 1.40 -5.87 -16.20
N GLY A 44 0.86 -4.78 -15.64
CA GLY A 44 -0.56 -4.59 -15.39
C GLY A 44 -0.98 -4.78 -13.93
N ASP A 45 -0.12 -5.41 -13.13
CA ASP A 45 -0.32 -5.66 -11.71
C ASP A 45 0.26 -4.54 -10.84
N TYR A 46 -0.37 -4.32 -9.70
CA TYR A 46 0.06 -3.32 -8.71
C TYR A 46 0.97 -4.00 -7.68
N VAL A 47 2.21 -3.50 -7.58
CA VAL A 47 3.26 -4.03 -6.71
C VAL A 47 3.63 -2.95 -5.67
N PRO A 48 3.24 -3.11 -4.40
CA PRO A 48 3.64 -2.20 -3.34
C PRO A 48 5.12 -2.36 -2.96
N SER A 49 5.78 -1.25 -2.65
CA SER A 49 7.13 -1.24 -2.10
C SER A 49 7.16 -1.82 -0.68
N SER A 50 8.23 -2.51 -0.32
CA SER A 50 8.46 -2.89 1.08
C SER A 50 8.65 -1.64 1.95
N PHE A 51 8.15 -1.66 3.18
CA PHE A 51 8.19 -0.51 4.08
C PHE A 51 8.36 -0.90 5.55
N SER A 52 8.94 -0.01 6.34
CA SER A 52 8.94 -0.11 7.79
C SER A 52 7.71 0.60 8.35
N CYS A 53 6.93 -0.08 9.19
CA CYS A 53 5.73 0.49 9.78
C CYS A 53 6.06 1.68 10.69
N GLU A 54 5.41 2.82 10.47
CA GLU A 54 5.63 4.05 11.25
C GLU A 54 5.27 3.92 12.73
N ASN A 55 4.37 2.99 13.07
CA ASN A 55 3.88 2.79 14.43
C ASN A 55 4.68 1.74 15.23
N CYS A 56 5.05 0.61 14.63
CA CYS A 56 5.70 -0.50 15.36
C CYS A 56 7.12 -0.83 14.89
N GLY A 57 7.60 -0.20 13.81
CA GLY A 57 8.92 -0.44 13.22
C GLY A 57 9.10 -1.80 12.56
N HIS A 58 8.02 -2.58 12.41
CA HIS A 58 8.05 -3.86 11.70
C HIS A 58 8.30 -3.65 10.21
N TRP A 59 9.17 -4.47 9.62
CA TRP A 59 9.44 -4.47 8.19
C TRP A 59 8.40 -5.32 7.46
N ASN A 60 7.58 -4.70 6.61
CA ASN A 60 6.58 -5.35 5.78
C ASN A 60 7.16 -5.50 4.37
N SER A 61 7.08 -6.70 3.81
CA SER A 61 7.55 -7.01 2.46
C SER A 61 6.53 -7.84 1.71
N PHE A 62 6.47 -7.64 0.40
CA PHE A 62 5.57 -8.33 -0.53
C PHE A 62 6.47 -9.12 -1.47
N ASP A 63 6.44 -10.46 -1.36
CA ASP A 63 7.27 -11.41 -2.13
C ASP A 63 6.41 -12.15 -3.16
#